data_AF-A0A165GKR7-F1
#
_entry.id   AF-A0A165GKR7-F1
#
_cell.length_a   1.000
_cell.length_b   1.000
_cell.length_c   1.000
_cell.angle_alpha   90.00
_cell.angle_beta   90.00
_cell.angle_gamma   90.00
#
_symmetry.space_group_name_H-M   'P 1'
#
loop_
_entity.id
_entity.type
_entity.pdbx_description
1 polymer ?
#
loop_
_entity_poly.entity_id
_entity_poly.type
_entity_poly.pdbx_seq_one_letter_code
_entity_poly.pdbx_strand_id
1 'polypeptide(L)' 'DTGCTAHMTPIRTWFRTYAPHRVPIELADATVIYSAGIGSVEFVPRVNGKECSSVVFHDVLHVPDLSVNLFSVFHI' A
#
# COMPACT_ATOMS: atom_id res chain seq x y z
N ASP A 1 -1.83 17.53 -0.24
CA ASP A 1 -1.53 16.14 -0.56
C ASP A 1 -0.98 15.44 0.69
N THR A 2 -1.85 15.25 1.69
CA THR A 2 -1.45 14.84 3.06
C THR A 2 -2.47 13.88 3.70
N GLY A 3 -3.38 13.31 2.91
CA GLY A 3 -4.57 12.62 3.44
C GLY A 3 -4.46 11.11 3.65
N CYS A 4 -3.38 10.46 3.21
CA CYS A 4 -3.25 9.01 3.33
C CYS A 4 -2.43 8.64 4.57
N THR A 5 -3.11 8.26 5.65
CA THR A 5 -2.48 7.83 6.92
C THR A 5 -1.92 6.40 6.83
N ALA A 6 -2.26 5.63 5.80
CA ALA A 6 -1.88 4.23 5.63
C ALA A 6 -1.27 3.97 4.24
N HIS A 7 -0.32 3.04 4.14
CA HIS A 7 0.16 2.57 2.85
C HIS A 7 -0.92 1.72 2.16
N MET A 8 -1.14 1.88 0.85
CA MET A 8 -2.15 1.11 0.10
C MET A 8 -1.61 0.62 -1.25
N THR A 9 -2.00 -0.59 -1.65
CA THR A 9 -1.67 -1.15 -2.97
C THR A 9 -2.80 -2.05 -3.49
N PRO A 10 -3.10 -2.05 -4.80
CA PRO A 10 -3.98 -3.05 -5.41
C PRO A 10 -3.29 -4.40 -5.65
N ILE A 11 -1.97 -4.50 -5.41
CA ILE A 11 -1.18 -5.65 -5.84
C ILE A 11 -1.03 -6.66 -4.70
N ARG A 12 -1.89 -7.68 -4.69
CA ARG A 12 -1.84 -8.77 -3.69
C ARG A 12 -0.52 -9.53 -3.66
N THR A 13 0.14 -9.72 -4.81
CA THR A 13 1.34 -10.57 -4.92
C THR A 13 2.57 -9.99 -4.24
N TRP A 14 2.54 -8.71 -3.85
CA TRP A 14 3.64 -8.04 -3.15
C TRP A 14 3.67 -8.31 -1.64
N PHE A 15 2.60 -8.90 -1.10
CA PHE A 15 2.46 -9.15 0.32
C PHE A 15 3.27 -10.38 0.76
N ARG A 16 4.17 -10.18 1.73
CA ARG A 16 4.87 -11.26 2.44
C ARG A 16 3.99 -11.88 3.53
N THR A 17 3.23 -11.04 4.22
CA THR A 17 2.20 -11.46 5.18
C THR A 17 0.85 -10.94 4.72
N TYR A 18 -0.23 -11.66 5.04
CA TYR A 18 -1.56 -11.23 4.63
C TYR A 18 -2.62 -11.74 5.59
N ALA A 19 -3.45 -10.82 6.08
CA ALA A 19 -4.66 -11.14 6.82
C ALA A 19 -5.88 -10.46 6.16
N PRO A 20 -7.03 -11.14 6.08
CA PRO A 20 -8.28 -10.48 5.71
C PRO A 20 -8.57 -9.31 6.65
N HIS A 21 -8.81 -8.14 6.07
CA HIS A 21 -9.03 -6.90 6.80
C HIS A 21 -9.76 -5.93 5.89
N ARG A 22 -10.97 -5.56 6.28
CA ARG A 22 -11.88 -4.76 5.47
C ARG A 22 -12.23 -3.47 6.20
N VAL A 23 -11.70 -2.36 5.68
CA VAL A 23 -12.00 -1.01 6.13
C VAL A 23 -12.46 -0.16 4.95
N PRO A 24 -13.35 0.83 5.16
CA PRO A 24 -13.71 1.79 4.12
C PRO A 24 -12.57 2.78 3.87
N ILE A 25 -12.39 3.16 2.61
CA ILE A 25 -11.47 4.21 2.17
C ILE A 25 -12.29 5.19 1.32
N GLU A 26 -12.35 6.45 1.76
CA GLU A 26 -13.00 7.52 1.03
C GLU A 26 -12.01 8.15 0.05
N LEU A 27 -12.40 8.20 -1.23
CA LEU A 27 -11.64 8.83 -2.30
C LEU A 27 -11.98 10.32 -2.41
N ALA A 28 -11.16 11.06 -3.16
CA ALA A 28 -11.34 12.51 -3.34
C ALA A 28 -12.65 12.88 -4.04
N ASP A 29 -13.27 11.95 -4.78
CA ASP A 29 -14.57 12.12 -5.42
C ASP A 29 -15.74 11.71 -4.51
N ALA A 30 -15.49 11.53 -3.21
CA ALA A 30 -16.43 11.07 -2.18
C ALA A 30 -16.97 9.64 -2.40
N THR A 31 -16.39 8.88 -3.34
CA THR A 31 -16.69 7.44 -3.44
C THR A 31 -15.98 6.67 -2.33
N VAL A 32 -16.58 5.56 -1.92
CA VAL A 32 -16.02 4.69 -0.88
C VAL A 32 -15.66 3.34 -1.49
N ILE A 33 -14.37 3.01 -1.42
CA ILE A 33 -13.84 1.68 -1.75
C ILE A 33 -13.42 0.94 -0.48
N TYR A 34 -13.05 -0.33 -0.58
CA TYR A 34 -12.74 -1.15 0.59
C TYR A 34 -11.42 -1.89 0.44
N SER A 35 -10.69 -2.02 1.56
CA SER A 35 -9.59 -2.97 1.62
C SER A 35 -10.10 -4.41 1.62
N ALA A 36 -9.35 -5.31 1.00
CA ALA A 36 -9.55 -6.75 1.10
C ALA A 36 -8.65 -7.38 2.17
N GLY A 37 -7.51 -6.77 2.49
CA GLY A 37 -6.61 -7.26 3.53
C GLY A 37 -5.57 -6.25 3.98
N ILE A 38 -4.75 -6.67 4.93
CA ILE A 38 -3.62 -5.91 5.45
C ILE A 38 -2.41 -6.84 5.62
N GLY A 39 -1.20 -6.29 5.52
CA GLY A 39 0.03 -7.04 5.77
C GLY A 39 1.28 -6.25 5.45
N SER A 40 2.42 -6.95 5.40
CA SER A 40 3.70 -6.35 5.03
C SER A 40 4.03 -6.57 3.56
N VAL A 41 4.56 -5.53 2.93
CA VAL A 41 5.01 -5.54 1.53
C VAL A 41 6.50 -5.29 1.51
N GLU A 42 7.21 -6.12 0.76
CA GLU A 42 8.61 -5.87 0.46
C GLU A 42 8.75 -5.14 -0.87
N PHE A 43 9.54 -4.06 -0.85
CA PHE A 43 9.86 -3.28 -2.02
C PHE A 43 11.38 -3.15 -2.15
N VAL A 44 11.92 -3.48 -3.32
CA VAL A 44 13.32 -3.28 -3.65
C VAL A 44 13.45 -2.06 -4.55
N PRO A 45 13.83 -0.89 -4.02
CA PRO A 45 14.04 0.29 -4.84
C PRO A 45 15.19 0.05 -5.82
N ARG A 46 14.98 0.47 -7.07
CA ARG A 46 16.05 0.56 -8.07
C ARG A 46 16.44 2.01 -8.26
N VAL A 47 17.64 2.38 -7.81
CA VAL A 47 18.21 3.73 -7.97
C VAL A 47 19.36 3.63 -8.96
N ASN A 48 19.29 4.41 -10.06
CA ASN A 48 20.29 4.38 -11.14
C ASN A 48 20.55 2.97 -11.71
N GLY A 49 19.49 2.15 -11.81
CA GLY A 49 19.59 0.78 -12.32
C GLY A 49 20.22 -0.23 -11.37
N LYS A 50 20.64 0.18 -10.17
CA LYS A 50 21.11 -0.72 -9.11
C LYS A 50 19.99 -0.96 -8.10
N GLU A 51 19.81 -2.22 -7.72
CA GLU A 51 18.96 -2.58 -6.58
C GLU A 51 19.61 -2.05 -5.30
N CYS A 52 18.84 -1.29 -4.54
CA CYS A 52 19.22 -0.85 -3.21
C CYS A 52 18.72 -1.85 -2.16
N SER A 53 19.06 -1.60 -0.89
CA SER A 53 18.55 -2.40 0.21
C SER A 53 17.02 -2.47 0.16
N SER A 54 16.50 -3.67 0.33
CA SER A 54 15.07 -3.93 0.42
C SER A 54 14.45 -3.17 1.58
N VAL A 55 13.28 -2.58 1.34
CA VAL A 55 12.48 -1.86 2.33
C VAL A 55 11.19 -2.64 2.56
N VAL A 56 10.85 -2.86 3.83
CA VAL A 56 9.59 -3.51 4.21
C VAL A 56 8.64 -2.45 4.72
N PHE A 57 7.50 -2.30 4.06
CA PHE A 57 6.38 -1.52 4.56
C PHE A 57 5.48 -2.43 5.39
N HIS A 58 5.12 -1.96 6.58
CA HIS A 58 4.16 -2.63 7.46
C HIS A 58 2.79 -1.98 7.33
N ASP A 59 1.75 -2.69 7.79
CA ASP A 59 0.37 -2.19 7.83
C ASP A 59 -0.15 -1.66 6.47
N VAL A 60 0.26 -2.31 5.39
CA VAL A 60 -0.16 -1.95 4.03
C VAL A 60 -1.54 -2.52 3.75
N LEU A 61 -2.49 -1.68 3.36
CA LEU A 61 -3.82 -2.11 2.94
C LEU A 61 -3.78 -2.62 1.49
N HIS A 62 -4.28 -3.83 1.29
CA HIS A 62 -4.59 -4.34 -0.03
C HIS A 62 -5.96 -3.82 -0.46
N VAL A 63 -6.00 -2.95 -1.47
CA VAL A 63 -7.22 -2.30 -1.96
C VAL A 63 -7.37 -2.60 -3.46
N PRO A 64 -8.07 -3.68 -3.85
CA PRO A 64 -8.13 -4.14 -5.25
C PRO A 64 -8.72 -3.11 -6.21
N ASP A 65 -9.66 -2.30 -5.73
CA ASP A 65 -10.35 -1.27 -6.53
C ASP A 65 -9.50 0.00 -6.74
N LEU A 66 -8.29 0.05 -6.15
CA LEU A 66 -7.37 1.17 -6.31
C LEU A 66 -6.60 1.05 -7.63
N SER A 67 -6.47 2.17 -8.35
CA SER A 67 -5.77 2.17 -9.66
C SER A 67 -4.25 2.33 -9.56
N VAL A 68 -3.73 2.77 -8.42
CA VAL A 68 -2.30 3.10 -8.22
C VAL A 68 -1.84 2.67 -6.82
N ASN A 69 -0.53 2.56 -6.63
CA ASN A 69 0.03 2.41 -5.28
C ASN A 69 0.07 3.76 -4.57
N LEU A 70 -0.35 3.80 -3.30
CA LEU A 70 -0.25 4.96 -2.43
C LEU A 70 0.66 4.62 -1.24
N PHE A 71 1.96 4.79 -1.42
CA PHE A 71 2.91 4.68 -0.31
C PHE A 71 3.15 6.08 0.26
N SER A 72 2.72 6.30 1.50
CA SER A 72 3.01 7.54 2.21
C SER A 72 4.50 7.65 2.52
N VAL A 73 5.13 8.76 2.15
CA VAL A 73 6.57 9.03 2.42
C VAL A 73 6.82 9.56 3.84
N PHE A 74 5.77 9.78 4.63
CA PHE A 74 5.87 10.36 5.98
C PHE A 74 6.03 9.32 7.11
N HIS A 75 6.05 8.03 6.79
CA HIS A 75 6.42 6.95 7.72
C HIS A 75 7.61 6.18 7.14
N ILE A 76 8.81 6.72 7.36
CA ILE A 76 10.09 6.02 7.19
C ILE A 76 10.82 6.01 8.53
#